data_AF-A0A8J3G5F9-F1
#
_entry.id   AF-A0A8J3G5F9-F1
#
_cell.length_a   1.000
_cell.length_b   1.000
_cell.length_c   1.000
_cell.angle_alpha   90.00
_cell.angle_beta   90.00
_cell.angle_gamma   90.00
#
_symmetry.space_group_name_H-M   'P 1'
#
loop_
_entity.id
_entity.type
_entity.pdbx_description
1 polymer ?
#
loop_
_entity_poly.entity_id
_entity_poly.type
_entity_poly.pdbx_seq_one_letter_code
_entity_poly.pdbx_strand_id
1 'polypeptide(L)'
;MLILISVVVTNSPEYYSLQNLKIEMIRFATQLIVVFLIVYFLGGLFSFWISMLFVGFTALLILENNVAAFFATGLGFGIAWLSKALVITVSTASQLPQQMADLMGISNENLLFVGTFLVGFLLGGFSGLTGTSLKGVFQYKKEGYYRV
;
A
#
# COMPACT_ATOMS: atom_id res chain seq x y z
N MET A 1 -26.86 -37.42 -0.46
CA MET A 1 -26.88 -36.60 0.77
C MET A 1 -25.69 -35.65 0.87
N LEU A 2 -24.44 -36.11 0.72
CA LEU A 2 -23.22 -35.27 0.74
C LEU A 2 -23.21 -34.11 -0.27
N ILE A 3 -23.70 -34.34 -1.49
CA ILE A 3 -23.76 -33.30 -2.54
C ILE A 3 -24.74 -32.17 -2.16
N LEU A 4 -25.88 -32.51 -1.56
CA LEU A 4 -26.88 -31.52 -1.11
C LEU A 4 -26.34 -30.65 0.02
N ILE A 5 -25.62 -31.25 0.97
CA ILE A 5 -25.00 -30.51 2.09
C ILE A 5 -23.94 -29.54 1.57
N SER A 6 -23.09 -29.98 0.64
CA SER A 6 -22.08 -29.12 0.01
C SER A 6 -22.71 -27.91 -0.69
N VAL A 7 -23.77 -28.13 -1.48
CA VAL A 7 -24.49 -27.06 -2.20
C VAL A 7 -25.16 -26.06 -1.25
N VAL A 8 -25.73 -26.52 -0.14
CA VAL A 8 -26.34 -25.63 0.87
C VAL A 8 -25.28 -24.77 1.56
N VAL A 9 -24.13 -25.34 1.91
CA VAL A 9 -23.02 -24.61 2.54
C VAL A 9 -22.44 -23.55 1.59
N THR A 10 -22.22 -23.89 0.31
CA THR A 10 -21.67 -22.94 -0.67
C THR A 10 -22.62 -21.79 -1.03
N ASN A 11 -23.92 -21.96 -0.83
CA ASN A 11 -24.92 -20.90 -1.03
C ASN A 11 -25.22 -20.09 0.24
N SER A 12 -24.53 -20.36 1.35
CA SER A 12 -24.70 -19.59 2.57
C SER A 12 -24.07 -18.19 2.43
N PRO A 13 -24.71 -17.13 2.95
CA PRO A 13 -24.16 -15.77 2.92
C PRO A 13 -22.77 -15.68 3.61
N GLU A 14 -22.51 -16.52 4.60
CA GLU A 14 -21.20 -16.62 5.27
C GLU A 14 -20.11 -17.16 4.34
N TYR A 15 -20.43 -18.12 3.46
CA TYR A 15 -19.45 -18.64 2.50
C TYR A 15 -18.97 -17.53 1.54
N TYR A 16 -19.91 -16.71 1.04
CA TYR A 16 -19.58 -15.60 0.16
C TYR A 16 -18.78 -14.48 0.87
N SER A 17 -19.10 -14.17 2.13
CA SER A 17 -18.35 -13.17 2.89
C SER A 17 -16.90 -13.62 3.15
N LEU A 18 -16.70 -14.90 3.48
CA LEU A 18 -15.37 -15.50 3.66
C LEU A 18 -14.59 -15.54 2.35
N GLN A 19 -15.25 -15.82 1.22
CA GLN A 19 -14.61 -15.81 -0.09
C GLN A 19 -14.17 -14.40 -0.49
N ASN A 20 -15.03 -13.40 -0.31
CA ASN A 20 -14.69 -12.00 -0.59
C ASN A 20 -13.55 -11.50 0.32
N LEU A 21 -13.57 -11.87 1.61
CA LEU A 21 -12.49 -11.57 2.54
C LEU A 21 -11.16 -12.16 2.07
N LYS A 22 -11.14 -13.43 1.62
CA LYS A 22 -9.94 -14.08 1.08
C LYS A 22 -9.39 -13.34 -0.14
N ILE A 23 -10.27 -12.93 -1.06
CA ILE A 23 -9.87 -12.19 -2.27
C ILE A 23 -9.25 -10.83 -1.89
N GLU A 24 -9.88 -10.09 -0.98
CA GLU A 24 -9.37 -8.79 -0.53
C GLU A 24 -8.01 -8.92 0.17
N MET A 25 -7.80 -9.96 1.00
CA MET A 25 -6.50 -10.24 1.60
C MET A 25 -5.41 -10.51 0.57
N ILE A 26 -5.71 -11.28 -0.48
CA ILE A 26 -4.76 -11.57 -1.56
C ILE A 26 -4.40 -10.28 -2.31
N ARG A 27 -5.39 -9.43 -2.62
CA ARG A 27 -5.16 -8.15 -3.32
C ARG A 27 -4.35 -7.18 -2.46
N PHE A 28 -4.63 -7.13 -1.15
CA PHE A 28 -3.86 -6.35 -0.18
C PHE A 28 -2.39 -6.78 -0.17
N ALA A 29 -2.13 -8.08 0.01
CA ALA A 29 -0.77 -8.61 0.05
C ALA A 29 -0.04 -8.38 -1.28
N THR A 30 -0.73 -8.58 -2.41
CA THR A 30 -0.18 -8.33 -3.74
C THR A 30 0.20 -6.86 -3.90
N GLN A 31 -0.68 -5.93 -3.53
CA GLN A 31 -0.40 -4.50 -3.62
C GLN A 31 0.78 -4.10 -2.74
N LEU A 32 0.84 -4.60 -1.50
CA LEU A 32 1.93 -4.31 -0.57
C LEU A 32 3.29 -4.74 -1.16
N ILE A 33 3.37 -5.96 -1.69
CA ILE A 33 4.60 -6.50 -2.29
C ILE A 33 4.98 -5.71 -3.54
N VAL A 34 4.03 -5.42 -4.42
CA VAL A 34 4.27 -4.66 -5.65
C VAL A 34 4.79 -3.26 -5.32
N VAL A 35 4.16 -2.55 -4.38
CA VAL A 35 4.60 -1.22 -3.95
C VAL A 35 5.99 -1.26 -3.34
N PHE A 36 6.26 -2.22 -2.45
CA PHE A 36 7.58 -2.38 -1.87
C PHE A 36 8.66 -2.54 -2.95
N LEU A 37 8.43 -3.43 -3.93
CA LEU A 37 9.39 -3.66 -5.02
C LEU A 37 9.56 -2.40 -5.89
N ILE A 38 8.46 -1.77 -6.30
CA ILE A 38 8.50 -0.53 -7.10
C ILE A 38 9.33 0.53 -6.36
N VAL A 39 9.00 0.83 -5.10
CA VAL A 39 9.66 1.91 -4.36
C VAL A 39 11.12 1.57 -4.04
N TYR A 40 11.40 0.33 -3.65
CA TYR A 40 12.75 -0.10 -3.29
C TYR A 40 13.72 -0.08 -4.48
N PHE A 41 13.28 -0.49 -5.68
CA PHE A 41 14.13 -0.51 -6.87
C PHE A 41 14.11 0.81 -7.65
N LEU A 42 12.95 1.45 -7.84
CA LEU A 42 12.88 2.73 -8.56
C LEU A 42 13.39 3.92 -7.74
N GLY A 43 13.41 3.84 -6.41
CA GLY A 43 13.82 4.97 -5.56
C GLY A 43 15.28 5.44 -5.77
N GLY A 44 16.14 4.60 -6.35
CA GLY A 44 17.50 5.00 -6.74
C GLY A 44 17.60 5.64 -8.14
N LEU A 45 16.56 5.46 -8.98
CA LEU A 45 16.55 5.90 -10.38
C LEU A 45 15.68 7.14 -10.60
N PHE A 46 14.63 7.28 -9.81
CA PHE A 46 13.60 8.32 -9.99
C PHE A 46 13.35 9.07 -8.69
N SER A 47 12.91 10.33 -8.82
CA SER A 47 12.47 11.13 -7.68
C SER A 47 11.17 10.58 -7.09
N PHE A 48 10.95 10.81 -5.79
CA PHE A 48 9.85 10.23 -5.02
C PHE A 48 8.46 10.49 -5.61
N TRP A 49 8.25 11.64 -6.27
CA TRP A 49 6.97 11.98 -6.88
C TRP A 49 6.59 11.05 -8.05
N ILE A 50 7.57 10.51 -8.77
CA ILE A 50 7.34 9.52 -9.83
C ILE A 50 6.88 8.20 -9.21
N SER A 51 7.52 7.77 -8.12
CA SER A 51 7.10 6.58 -7.38
C SER A 51 5.66 6.73 -6.86
N MET A 52 5.25 7.93 -6.41
CA MET A 52 3.88 8.21 -6.01
C MET A 52 2.87 7.98 -7.15
N LEU A 53 3.20 8.39 -8.39
CA LEU A 53 2.34 8.15 -9.56
C LEU A 53 2.20 6.65 -9.85
N PHE A 54 3.29 5.89 -9.83
CA PHE A 54 3.24 4.43 -10.04
C PHE A 54 2.43 3.73 -8.93
N VAL A 55 2.60 4.14 -7.68
CA VAL A 55 1.85 3.59 -6.55
C VAL A 55 0.35 3.89 -6.68
N GLY A 56 -0.02 5.12 -7.04
CA GLY A 56 -1.41 5.47 -7.34
C GLY A 56 -1.98 4.66 -8.51
N PHE A 57 -1.20 4.49 -9.58
CA PHE A 57 -1.62 3.70 -10.74
C PHE A 57 -1.83 2.21 -10.41
N THR A 58 -0.93 1.59 -9.65
CA THR A 58 -1.10 0.20 -9.21
C THR A 58 -2.30 0.03 -8.28
N ALA A 59 -2.53 0.97 -7.36
CA ALA A 59 -3.70 0.94 -6.48
C ALA A 59 -5.01 1.07 -7.26
N LEU A 60 -5.04 1.92 -8.29
CA LEU A 60 -6.16 2.04 -9.22
C LEU A 60 -6.48 0.71 -9.88
N LEU A 61 -5.48 -0.09 -10.27
CA LEU A 61 -5.69 -1.37 -10.93
C LEU A 61 -6.08 -2.49 -9.97
N ILE A 62 -5.32 -2.66 -8.87
CA ILE A 62 -5.37 -3.87 -8.05
C ILE A 62 -6.46 -3.83 -6.98
N LEU A 63 -6.64 -2.70 -6.30
CA LEU A 63 -7.50 -2.61 -5.11
C LEU A 63 -8.88 -2.01 -5.41
N GLU A 64 -9.85 -2.37 -4.60
CA GLU A 64 -11.22 -1.82 -4.64
C GLU A 64 -11.57 -1.05 -3.37
N ASN A 65 -10.94 -1.38 -2.24
CA ASN A 65 -11.19 -0.73 -0.96
C ASN A 65 -10.15 0.38 -0.66
N ASN A 66 -10.63 1.59 -0.35
CA ASN A 66 -9.80 2.75 -0.03
C ASN A 66 -8.94 2.54 1.23
N VAL A 67 -9.49 1.96 2.28
CA VAL A 67 -8.77 1.69 3.54
C VAL A 67 -7.67 0.65 3.28
N ALA A 68 -7.99 -0.43 2.57
CA ALA A 68 -7.01 -1.43 2.17
C ALA A 68 -5.90 -0.80 1.32
N ALA A 69 -6.24 0.13 0.42
CA ALA A 69 -5.27 0.85 -0.39
C ALA A 69 -4.34 1.73 0.43
N PHE A 70 -4.86 2.52 1.36
CA PHE A 70 -4.04 3.34 2.23
C PHE A 70 -3.00 2.50 2.98
N PHE A 71 -3.43 1.42 3.64
CA PHE A 71 -2.53 0.59 4.44
C PHE A 71 -1.58 -0.25 3.59
N ALA A 72 -2.03 -0.88 2.49
CA ALA A 72 -1.15 -1.70 1.65
C ALA A 72 -0.04 -0.86 1.01
N THR A 73 -0.43 0.28 0.43
CA THR A 73 0.52 1.17 -0.23
C THR A 73 1.39 1.93 0.75
N GLY A 74 0.83 2.40 1.87
CA GLY A 74 1.59 3.04 2.93
C GLY A 74 2.62 2.10 3.56
N LEU A 75 2.22 0.90 3.96
CA LEU A 75 3.17 -0.06 4.54
C LEU A 75 4.24 -0.46 3.53
N GLY A 76 3.88 -0.75 2.27
CA GLY A 76 4.87 -1.08 1.24
C GLY A 76 5.91 0.03 1.04
N PHE A 77 5.46 1.29 1.00
CA PHE A 77 6.32 2.45 0.78
C PHE A 77 7.19 2.77 2.00
N GLY A 78 6.58 2.80 3.20
CA GLY A 78 7.28 3.03 4.47
C GLY A 78 8.33 1.97 4.75
N ILE A 79 8.00 0.69 4.55
CA ILE A 79 8.96 -0.42 4.73
C ILE A 79 10.10 -0.32 3.71
N ALA A 80 9.82 0.02 2.45
CA ALA A 80 10.86 0.17 1.44
C ALA A 80 11.86 1.28 1.81
N TRP A 81 11.37 2.44 2.25
CA TRP A 81 12.20 3.56 2.66
C TRP A 81 13.02 3.26 3.91
N LEU A 82 12.38 2.68 4.93
CA LEU A 82 13.07 2.26 6.14
C LEU A 82 14.17 1.23 5.82
N SER A 83 13.87 0.23 4.98
CA SER A 83 14.82 -0.79 4.57
C SER A 83 16.02 -0.18 3.86
N LYS A 84 15.79 0.79 2.95
CA LYS A 84 16.88 1.51 2.28
C LYS A 84 17.75 2.31 3.25
N ALA A 85 17.12 3.05 4.16
CA ALA A 85 17.85 3.83 5.16
C ALA A 85 18.76 2.92 6.01
N LEU A 86 18.22 1.80 6.51
CA LEU A 86 19.00 0.82 7.27
C LEU A 86 20.13 0.20 6.45
N VAL A 87 19.86 -0.22 5.21
CA VAL A 87 20.88 -0.80 4.32
C VAL A 87 22.02 0.20 4.09
N ILE A 88 21.71 1.47 3.85
CA ILE A 88 22.73 2.52 3.66
C ILE A 88 23.55 2.68 4.94
N THR A 89 22.91 2.84 6.09
CA THR A 89 23.62 3.02 7.37
C THR A 89 24.55 1.86 7.70
N VAL A 90 24.07 0.62 7.55
CA VAL A 90 24.87 -0.58 7.87
C VAL A 90 25.99 -0.81 6.85
N SER A 91 25.71 -0.64 5.56
CA SER A 91 26.71 -0.90 4.50
C SER A 91 27.83 0.12 4.46
N THR A 92 27.56 1.36 4.87
CA THR A 92 28.55 2.45 4.82
C THR A 92 29.18 2.76 6.17
N ALA A 93 28.72 2.11 7.26
CA ALA A 93 29.08 2.45 8.65
C ALA A 93 28.99 3.97 8.91
N SER A 94 28.02 4.63 8.26
CA SER A 94 27.99 6.08 8.18
C SER A 94 27.42 6.71 9.46
N GLN A 95 28.08 7.77 9.91
CA GLN A 95 27.60 8.64 10.99
C GLN A 95 26.56 9.66 10.51
N LEU A 96 26.11 9.60 9.25
CA LEU A 96 25.12 10.51 8.67
C LEU A 96 23.82 10.61 9.49
N PRO A 97 23.19 9.50 9.94
CA PRO A 97 21.99 9.59 10.76
C PRO A 97 22.23 10.39 12.04
N GLN A 98 23.34 10.14 12.73
CA GLN A 98 23.71 10.88 13.94
C GLN A 98 23.94 12.37 13.66
N GLN A 99 24.69 12.71 12.61
CA GLN A 99 24.94 14.10 12.22
C GLN A 99 23.65 14.85 11.85
N MET A 100 22.72 14.18 11.17
CA MET A 100 21.41 14.75 10.85
C MET A 100 20.55 14.91 12.10
N ALA A 101 20.63 13.97 13.05
CA ALA A 101 19.94 14.06 14.33
C ALA A 101 20.44 15.27 15.13
N ASP A 102 21.75 15.44 15.25
CA ASP A 102 22.36 16.57 15.94
C ASP A 102 21.96 17.92 15.29
N LEU A 103 21.96 17.98 13.96
CA LEU A 103 21.55 19.18 13.21
C LEU A 103 20.05 19.50 13.36
N MET A 104 19.21 18.48 13.46
CA MET A 104 17.77 18.62 13.71
C MET A 104 17.43 18.83 15.19
N GLY A 105 18.43 18.84 16.09
CA GLY A 105 18.23 18.93 17.54
C GLY A 105 17.55 17.69 18.14
N ILE A 106 17.64 16.55 17.46
CA ILE A 106 17.05 15.28 17.86
C ILE A 106 18.11 14.49 18.64
N SER A 107 17.83 14.20 19.90
CA SER A 107 18.78 13.49 20.78
C SER A 107 18.94 11.99 20.48
N ASN A 108 18.13 11.42 19.59
CA ASN A 108 18.12 10.00 19.28
C ASN A 108 17.99 9.75 17.78
N GLU A 109 19.03 9.20 17.16
CA GLU A 109 19.07 8.85 15.73
C GLU A 109 17.94 7.89 15.30
N ASN A 110 17.42 7.05 16.21
CA ASN A 110 16.33 6.14 15.89
C ASN A 110 15.03 6.86 15.51
N LEU A 111 14.84 8.09 15.98
CA LEU A 111 13.68 8.89 15.59
C LEU A 111 13.71 9.28 14.11
N LEU A 112 14.88 9.35 13.48
CA LEU A 112 15.00 9.59 12.04
C LEU A 112 14.52 8.38 11.24
N PHE A 113 14.80 7.15 11.69
CA PHE A 113 14.29 5.95 11.03
C PHE A 113 12.77 5.86 11.14
N VAL A 114 12.21 6.16 12.33
CA VAL A 114 10.76 6.22 12.52
C VAL A 114 10.14 7.31 11.66
N GLY A 115 10.73 8.50 11.61
CA GLY A 115 10.31 9.60 10.75
C GLY A 115 10.32 9.21 9.27
N THR A 116 11.38 8.53 8.82
CA THR A 116 11.53 8.05 7.44
C THR A 116 10.42 7.05 7.09
N PHE A 117 10.14 6.10 7.98
CA PHE A 117 9.04 5.16 7.83
C PHE A 117 7.69 5.89 7.76
N LEU A 118 7.43 6.82 8.68
CA LEU A 118 6.15 7.55 8.75
C LEU A 118 5.91 8.43 7.51
N VAL A 119 6.94 9.15 7.04
CA VAL A 119 6.84 9.97 5.82
C VAL A 119 6.58 9.07 4.61
N GLY A 120 7.34 7.98 4.45
CA GLY A 120 7.12 7.02 3.38
C GLY A 120 5.71 6.40 3.45
N PHE A 121 5.24 6.05 4.65
CA PHE A 121 3.92 5.50 4.90
C PHE A 121 2.80 6.46 4.48
N LEU A 122 2.88 7.73 4.87
CA LEU A 122 1.88 8.73 4.51
C LEU A 122 1.89 9.02 3.01
N LEU A 123 3.08 9.17 2.40
CA LEU A 123 3.19 9.40 0.96
C LEU A 123 2.59 8.24 0.17
N GLY A 124 2.99 7.00 0.48
CA GLY A 124 2.44 5.80 -0.14
C GLY A 124 0.94 5.69 0.06
N GLY A 125 0.47 5.86 1.30
CA GLY A 125 -0.94 5.74 1.65
C GLY A 125 -1.84 6.73 0.91
N PHE A 126 -1.45 8.01 0.84
CA PHE A 126 -2.20 9.02 0.10
C PHE A 126 -2.12 8.80 -1.42
N SER A 127 -1.00 8.31 -1.95
CA SER A 127 -0.93 7.89 -3.36
C SER A 127 -1.91 6.76 -3.66
N GLY A 128 -1.98 5.74 -2.79
CA GLY A 128 -2.92 4.62 -2.92
C GLY A 128 -4.38 5.06 -2.86
N LEU A 129 -4.72 5.90 -1.88
CA LEU A 129 -6.06 6.49 -1.75
C LEU A 129 -6.48 7.27 -3.00
N THR A 130 -5.55 8.05 -3.56
CA THR A 130 -5.81 8.80 -4.79
C THR A 130 -6.12 7.85 -5.95
N GLY A 131 -5.32 6.78 -6.09
CA GLY A 131 -5.51 5.74 -7.10
C GLY A 131 -6.88 5.06 -7.03
N THR A 132 -7.29 4.61 -5.84
CA THR A 132 -8.59 3.94 -5.69
C THR A 132 -9.78 4.90 -5.79
N SER A 133 -9.64 6.14 -5.32
CA SER A 133 -10.70 7.15 -5.44
C SER A 133 -10.98 7.52 -6.90
N LEU A 134 -9.93 7.56 -7.74
CA LEU A 134 -10.07 7.80 -9.17
C LEU A 134 -10.85 6.69 -9.88
N LYS A 135 -10.82 5.46 -9.37
CA LYS A 135 -11.53 4.31 -9.96
C LYS A 135 -13.03 4.57 -10.08
N GLY A 136 -13.64 5.24 -9.09
CA GLY A 136 -15.05 5.63 -9.10
C GLY A 136 -15.39 6.73 -10.12
N VAL A 137 -14.42 7.56 -10.50
CA VAL A 137 -14.59 8.59 -11.54
C VAL A 137 -14.59 7.96 -12.94
N PHE A 138 -13.80 6.91 -13.16
CA PHE A 138 -13.72 6.22 -14.45
C PHE A 138 -14.82 5.15 -14.66
N GLN A 139 -15.47 4.69 -13.59
CA GLN A 139 -16.61 3.79 -13.70
C GLN A 139 -17.87 4.59 -14.07
N TYR A 140 -18.20 4.61 -15.36
CA TYR A 140 -19.47 5.16 -15.85
C TYR A 140 -20.63 4.44 -15.15
N LYS A 141 -21.33 5.17 -14.28
CA LYS A 141 -22.52 4.67 -13.59
C LYS A 141 -23.60 4.44 -14.67
N LYS A 142 -23.90 3.19 -15.01
CA LYS A 142 -25.09 2.85 -15.81
C LYS A 142 -26.32 3.14 -14.94
N GLU A 143 -26.76 4.39 -14.91
CA GLU A 143 -28.06 4.73 -14.35
C GLU A 143 -29.13 4.14 -15.29
N GLY A 144 -29.66 2.99 -14.89
CA GLY A 144 -30.81 2.38 -15.53
C GLY A 144 -32.03 3.28 -15.37
N TYR A 145 -32.31 4.07 -16.41
CA TYR A 145 -33.55 4.83 -16.62
C TYR A 145 -34.73 3.91 -16.98
N TYR A 146 -34.97 2.87 -16.17
CA TYR A 146 -36.22 2.12 -16.20
C TYR A 146 -36.77 2.04 -14.77
N ARG A 147 -37.52 3.08 -14.41
CA ARG A 147 -38.58 2.97 -13.42
C ARG A 147 -39.90 2.92 -14.19
N VAL A 148 -40.61 1.83 -13.98
CA VAL A 148 -41.99 1.55 -14.41
C VAL A 148 -42.95 2.53 -13.76
#